data_AF-A0A1H7WBB6-F1
#
_entry.id   AF-A0A1H7WBB6-F1
#
_cell.length_a   1.000
_cell.length_b   1.000
_cell.length_c   1.000
_cell.angle_alpha   90.00
_cell.angle_beta   90.00
_cell.angle_gamma   90.00
#
_symmetry.space_group_name_H-M   'P 1'
#
loop_
_entity.id
_entity.type
_entity.pdbx_description
1 polymer ?
#
loop_
_entity_poly.entity_id
_entity_poly.type
_entity_poly.pdbx_seq_one_letter_code
_entity_poly.pdbx_strand_id
1 'polypeptide(L)'
;MKKKVLSLIVTGFVATILTGYGASQAATSSSTSDSNTVIKVGANITPHAEILEEAKPILAKKGITLEIVKLEDSITPNTGVIEGSLDANYFQHVPYLEQFNKENDSDLVSIGAIHYEPFGIYAGRVTKLSSLPDGALVAVPNNVTNEARALLLLAQEGIITLNDDAGVNATVEDITDNPKNIQFKELAPEQLVSALPDVDIAVINGNYAIEGGLKVSEALAVEANDGLAAKTYANIIATSPDKKDDEALKTLVEVLQSSEIKSFIEETYDGAVVPLD
;
A
#
# COMPACT_ATOMS: atom_id res chain seq x y z
N MET A 1 17.85 26.98 -72.14
CA MET A 1 17.56 25.91 -73.12
C MET A 1 16.15 25.38 -72.86
N LYS A 2 15.28 25.41 -73.89
CA LYS A 2 13.98 24.72 -74.10
C LYS A 2 12.93 24.82 -72.95
N LYS A 3 11.92 25.73 -73.02
CA LYS A 3 10.60 25.62 -73.74
C LYS A 3 9.93 24.26 -73.49
N LYS A 4 8.69 24.16 -72.94
CA LYS A 4 7.35 24.52 -73.47
C LYS A 4 6.36 24.49 -72.27
N VAL A 5 5.46 25.44 -71.98
CA VAL A 5 4.27 25.98 -72.69
C VAL A 5 3.24 24.90 -73.08
N LEU A 6 2.02 24.99 -72.52
CA LEU A 6 0.68 25.10 -73.17
C LEU A 6 -0.39 24.42 -72.26
N SER A 7 -1.26 25.12 -71.53
CA SER A 7 -2.43 25.97 -71.88
C SER A 7 -3.75 25.21 -72.07
N LEU A 8 -4.75 25.62 -71.27
CA LEU A 8 -6.22 25.66 -71.45
C LEU A 8 -6.96 24.35 -71.86
N ILE A 9 -8.17 24.07 -71.34
CA ILE A 9 -9.44 24.66 -71.80
C ILE A 9 -10.56 24.50 -70.75
N VAL A 10 -11.39 25.55 -70.70
CA VAL A 10 -12.64 25.81 -69.97
C VAL A 10 -13.82 24.97 -70.51
N THR A 11 -14.73 24.49 -69.67
CA THR A 11 -16.18 24.56 -69.96
C THR A 11 -17.00 24.47 -68.66
N GLY A 12 -17.88 25.46 -68.43
CA GLY A 12 -18.79 25.50 -67.30
C GLY A 12 -20.05 24.67 -67.50
N PHE A 13 -20.74 24.40 -66.39
CA PHE A 13 -22.15 24.06 -66.38
C PHE A 13 -22.83 24.79 -65.21
N VAL A 14 -23.84 25.59 -65.56
CA VAL A 14 -24.73 26.31 -64.65
C VAL A 14 -26.06 25.55 -64.61
N ALA A 15 -26.59 25.33 -63.40
CA ALA A 15 -28.01 25.15 -63.02
C ALA A 15 -28.04 24.33 -61.71
N THR A 16 -28.84 24.56 -60.68
CA THR A 16 -30.06 25.35 -60.50
C THR A 16 -30.27 25.48 -58.99
N ILE A 17 -30.85 26.60 -58.54
CA ILE A 17 -31.30 26.83 -57.16
C ILE A 17 -32.52 25.94 -56.88
N LEU A 18 -32.49 25.16 -55.79
CA LEU A 18 -33.70 24.65 -55.15
C LEU A 18 -33.66 25.03 -53.66
N THR A 19 -34.46 26.03 -53.31
CA THR A 19 -34.82 26.39 -51.94
C THR A 19 -35.67 25.27 -51.33
N GLY A 20 -35.11 24.53 -50.37
CA GLY A 20 -35.80 23.52 -49.55
C GLY A 20 -35.84 23.96 -48.09
N TYR A 21 -37.06 24.18 -47.60
CA TYR A 21 -37.43 24.70 -46.30
C TYR A 21 -37.42 23.58 -45.25
N GLY A 22 -36.87 23.86 -44.05
CA GLY A 22 -37.36 23.33 -42.78
C GLY A 22 -37.15 21.84 -42.45
N ALA A 23 -36.06 21.55 -41.73
CA ALA A 23 -36.05 20.79 -40.46
C ALA A 23 -34.61 20.71 -39.96
N SER A 24 -34.15 21.73 -39.24
CA SER A 24 -32.95 21.62 -38.42
C SER A 24 -33.29 20.68 -37.25
N GLN A 25 -33.06 19.40 -37.47
CA GLN A 25 -32.96 18.44 -36.38
C GLN A 25 -31.60 18.73 -35.74
N ALA A 26 -31.61 19.54 -34.68
CA ALA A 26 -30.46 19.70 -33.80
C ALA A 26 -30.10 18.30 -33.31
N ALA A 27 -29.07 17.71 -33.90
CA ALA A 27 -28.42 16.54 -33.36
C ALA A 27 -27.79 16.99 -32.05
N THR A 28 -28.52 16.78 -30.95
CA THR A 28 -27.97 16.80 -29.61
C THR A 28 -26.90 15.73 -29.57
N SER A 29 -25.68 16.13 -29.88
CA SER A 29 -24.49 15.34 -29.65
C SER A 29 -24.36 15.29 -28.13
N SER A 30 -24.99 14.28 -27.51
CA SER A 30 -24.59 13.85 -26.19
C SER A 30 -23.16 13.34 -26.33
N SER A 31 -22.20 14.24 -26.19
CA SER A 31 -20.85 13.86 -25.83
C SER A 31 -20.94 13.25 -24.43
N THR A 32 -21.25 11.97 -24.35
CA THR A 32 -20.71 11.13 -23.29
C THR A 32 -19.20 11.21 -23.46
N SER A 33 -18.60 12.18 -22.79
CA SER A 33 -17.18 12.13 -22.50
C SER A 33 -16.99 10.91 -21.63
N ASP A 34 -16.67 9.77 -22.26
CA ASP A 34 -16.05 8.63 -21.61
C ASP A 34 -14.62 9.03 -21.19
N SER A 35 -14.49 10.07 -20.36
CA SER A 35 -13.23 10.41 -19.71
C SER A 35 -13.05 9.42 -18.57
N ASN A 36 -12.60 8.21 -18.92
CA ASN A 36 -12.21 7.21 -17.96
C ASN A 36 -10.97 7.75 -17.23
N THR A 37 -11.12 8.15 -15.97
CA THR A 37 -10.01 8.70 -15.18
C THR A 37 -9.08 7.55 -14.84
N VAL A 38 -7.79 7.68 -15.14
CA VAL A 38 -6.81 6.64 -14.82
C VAL A 38 -6.08 7.06 -13.55
N ILE A 39 -6.02 6.16 -12.58
CA ILE A 39 -5.17 6.29 -11.39
C ILE A 39 -4.21 5.12 -11.32
N LYS A 40 -2.97 5.39 -10.95
CA LYS A 40 -1.90 4.40 -10.82
C LYS A 40 -1.44 4.28 -9.38
N VAL A 41 -1.61 3.10 -8.79
CA VAL A 41 -1.33 2.85 -7.37
C VAL A 41 -0.22 1.83 -7.22
N GLY A 42 0.84 2.18 -6.50
CA GLY A 42 1.88 1.24 -6.09
C GLY A 42 1.48 0.51 -4.80
N ALA A 43 1.61 -0.81 -4.76
CA ALA A 43 1.16 -1.60 -3.61
C ALA A 43 2.05 -2.81 -3.37
N ASN A 44 2.16 -3.25 -2.11
CA ASN A 44 2.77 -4.54 -1.82
C ASN A 44 1.94 -5.70 -2.37
N ILE A 45 2.62 -6.82 -2.68
CA ILE A 45 2.04 -7.91 -3.47
C ILE A 45 0.79 -8.50 -2.80
N THR A 46 0.86 -8.75 -1.50
CA THR A 46 -0.26 -9.25 -0.69
C THR A 46 -0.21 -8.56 0.69
N PRO A 47 -1.35 -8.19 1.30
CA PRO A 47 -2.70 -8.26 0.73
C PRO A 47 -3.03 -7.07 -0.20
N HIS A 48 -2.20 -6.02 -0.21
CA HIS A 48 -2.57 -4.70 -0.75
C HIS A 48 -2.96 -4.73 -2.22
N ALA A 49 -2.15 -5.34 -3.08
CA ALA A 49 -2.47 -5.43 -4.50
C ALA A 49 -3.66 -6.36 -4.77
N GLU A 50 -3.87 -7.40 -3.97
CA GLU A 50 -5.02 -8.31 -4.10
C GLU A 50 -6.33 -7.59 -3.76
N ILE A 51 -6.34 -6.82 -2.66
CA ILE A 51 -7.46 -5.94 -2.29
C ILE A 51 -7.74 -4.91 -3.40
N LEU A 52 -6.70 -4.32 -3.98
CA LEU A 52 -6.87 -3.38 -5.11
C LEU A 52 -7.43 -4.06 -6.36
N GLU A 53 -7.06 -5.30 -6.65
CA GLU A 53 -7.64 -6.05 -7.78
C GLU A 53 -9.13 -6.33 -7.56
N GLU A 54 -9.57 -6.58 -6.32
CA GLU A 54 -10.99 -6.72 -5.99
C GLU A 54 -11.75 -5.38 -6.11
N ALA A 55 -11.09 -4.26 -5.75
CA ALA A 55 -11.67 -2.92 -5.90
C ALA A 55 -11.80 -2.45 -7.36
N LYS A 56 -10.94 -2.95 -8.25
CA LYS A 56 -10.83 -2.54 -9.66
C LYS A 56 -12.15 -2.64 -10.46
N PRO A 57 -12.92 -3.76 -10.44
CA PRO A 57 -14.21 -3.82 -11.12
C PRO A 57 -15.27 -2.85 -10.55
N ILE A 58 -15.18 -2.50 -9.26
CA ILE A 58 -16.08 -1.55 -8.61
C ILE A 58 -15.76 -0.12 -9.08
N LEU A 59 -14.47 0.22 -9.16
CA LEU A 59 -13.98 1.50 -9.69
C LEU A 59 -14.29 1.69 -11.17
N ALA A 60 -14.16 0.64 -11.98
CA ALA A 60 -14.49 0.70 -13.40
C ALA A 60 -15.97 1.09 -13.65
N LYS A 61 -16.90 0.61 -12.83
CA LYS A 61 -18.33 1.00 -12.88
C LYS A 61 -18.54 2.47 -12.53
N LYS A 62 -17.60 3.09 -11.82
CA LYS A 62 -17.59 4.51 -11.45
C LYS A 62 -16.77 5.38 -12.44
N GLY A 63 -16.30 4.81 -13.55
CA GLY A 63 -15.53 5.54 -14.58
C GLY A 63 -14.07 5.79 -14.21
N ILE A 64 -13.50 4.94 -13.34
CA ILE A 64 -12.11 5.00 -12.92
C ILE A 64 -11.40 3.71 -13.34
N THR A 65 -10.32 3.83 -14.13
CA THR A 65 -9.38 2.74 -14.39
C THR A 65 -8.28 2.76 -13.34
N LEU A 66 -8.18 1.67 -12.59
CA LEU A 66 -7.09 1.44 -11.64
C LEU A 66 -5.95 0.63 -12.29
N GLU A 67 -4.79 1.25 -12.42
CA GLU A 67 -3.52 0.60 -12.74
C GLU A 67 -2.77 0.26 -11.45
N ILE A 68 -2.39 -1.01 -11.27
CA ILE A 68 -1.73 -1.49 -10.05
C ILE A 68 -0.28 -1.82 -10.39
N VAL A 69 0.65 -1.20 -9.66
CA VAL A 69 2.08 -1.54 -9.71
C VAL A 69 2.42 -2.34 -8.46
N LYS A 70 2.69 -3.63 -8.64
CA LYS A 70 3.11 -4.52 -7.55
C LYS A 70 4.57 -4.28 -7.21
N LEU A 71 4.85 -4.06 -5.93
CA LEU A 71 6.17 -3.69 -5.40
C LEU A 71 6.54 -4.62 -4.23
N GLU A 72 7.78 -5.09 -4.18
CA GLU A 72 8.26 -6.02 -3.15
C GLU A 72 8.81 -5.28 -1.92
N ASP A 73 9.35 -4.08 -2.11
CA ASP A 73 10.02 -3.31 -1.06
C ASP A 73 9.13 -2.21 -0.46
N SER A 74 9.64 -1.58 0.61
CA SER A 74 8.96 -0.51 1.35
C SER A 74 9.42 0.92 0.98
N ILE A 75 10.35 1.09 0.03
CA ILE A 75 10.94 2.38 -0.33
C ILE A 75 10.31 2.93 -1.62
N THR A 76 10.29 2.10 -2.66
CA THR A 76 9.80 2.42 -4.00
C THR A 76 8.38 3.00 -4.04
N PRO A 77 7.42 2.57 -3.20
CA PRO A 77 6.06 3.12 -3.30
C PRO A 77 5.99 4.62 -2.91
N ASN A 78 6.78 5.08 -1.93
CA ASN A 78 6.81 6.50 -1.54
C ASN A 78 7.56 7.35 -2.56
N THR A 79 8.74 6.90 -3.01
CA THR A 79 9.51 7.61 -4.05
C THR A 79 8.71 7.71 -5.35
N GLY A 80 7.96 6.67 -5.71
CA GLY A 80 7.11 6.67 -6.90
C GLY A 80 6.01 7.75 -6.87
N VAL A 81 5.43 8.03 -5.70
CA VAL A 81 4.46 9.13 -5.52
C VAL A 81 5.16 10.48 -5.60
N ILE A 82 6.30 10.65 -4.94
CA ILE A 82 7.09 11.90 -4.96
C ILE A 82 7.53 12.26 -6.38
N GLU A 83 7.99 11.28 -7.15
CA GLU A 83 8.44 11.46 -8.53
C GLU A 83 7.27 11.58 -9.52
N GLY A 84 6.03 11.39 -9.07
CA GLY A 84 4.82 11.45 -9.90
C GLY A 84 4.63 10.25 -10.85
N SER A 85 5.38 9.17 -10.65
CA SER A 85 5.21 7.92 -11.42
C SER A 85 4.04 7.06 -10.91
N LEU A 86 3.55 7.36 -9.70
CA LEU A 86 2.36 6.83 -9.04
C LEU A 86 1.47 8.00 -8.58
N ASP A 87 0.15 7.80 -8.60
CA ASP A 87 -0.82 8.76 -8.06
C ASP A 87 -1.02 8.58 -6.56
N ALA A 88 -0.92 7.34 -6.08
CA ALA A 88 -0.97 6.99 -4.67
C ALA A 88 -0.17 5.70 -4.42
N ASN A 89 0.03 5.37 -3.15
CA ASN A 89 0.51 4.06 -2.75
C ASN A 89 -0.36 3.45 -1.64
N TYR A 90 -0.26 2.13 -1.50
CA TYR A 90 -0.96 1.34 -0.51
C TYR A 90 -0.05 0.21 -0.02
N PHE A 91 0.67 0.47 1.08
CA PHE A 91 1.65 -0.49 1.61
C PHE A 91 2.05 -0.23 3.08
N GLN A 92 1.80 0.97 3.59
CA GLN A 92 2.37 1.49 4.84
C GLN A 92 1.28 1.90 5.83
N HIS A 93 1.68 2.05 7.09
CA HIS A 93 0.89 2.69 8.14
C HIS A 93 1.35 4.13 8.43
N VAL A 94 0.55 4.89 9.20
CA VAL A 94 0.82 6.31 9.49
C VAL A 94 2.20 6.56 10.13
N PRO A 95 2.66 5.80 11.16
CA PRO A 95 3.99 6.02 11.73
C PRO A 95 5.13 5.93 10.69
N TYR A 96 5.03 5.00 9.75
CA TYR A 96 6.03 4.83 8.70
C TYR A 96 6.02 6.02 7.74
N LEU A 97 4.84 6.47 7.32
CA LEU A 97 4.68 7.67 6.48
C LEU A 97 5.30 8.91 7.13
N GLU A 98 5.01 9.14 8.41
CA GLU A 98 5.53 10.30 9.15
C GLU A 98 7.06 10.24 9.30
N GLN A 99 7.60 9.06 9.61
CA GLN A 99 9.04 8.88 9.71
C GLN A 99 9.73 9.03 8.35
N PHE A 100 9.14 8.46 7.28
CA PHE A 100 9.65 8.62 5.92
C PHE A 100 9.70 10.09 5.52
N ASN A 101 8.64 10.85 5.77
CA ASN A 101 8.59 12.29 5.51
C ASN A 101 9.69 13.05 6.25
N LYS A 102 9.90 12.73 7.53
CA LYS A 102 10.96 13.33 8.35
C LYS A 102 12.36 13.04 7.83
N GLU A 103 12.62 11.81 7.37
CA GLU A 103 13.94 11.38 6.89
C GLU A 103 14.26 11.87 5.48
N ASN A 104 13.23 12.06 4.64
CA ASN A 104 13.38 12.36 3.22
C ASN A 104 13.00 13.80 2.85
N ASP A 105 12.69 14.65 3.83
CA ASP A 105 12.21 16.03 3.62
C ASP A 105 11.01 16.07 2.64
N SER A 106 10.08 15.12 2.80
CA SER A 106 8.86 15.01 2.01
C SER A 106 7.61 15.31 2.83
N ASP A 107 6.47 15.45 2.14
CA ASP A 107 5.21 15.87 2.74
C ASP A 107 4.04 15.00 2.29
N LEU A 108 4.29 13.72 1.98
CA LEU A 108 3.24 12.77 1.61
C LEU A 108 2.15 12.70 2.69
N VAL A 109 0.90 12.55 2.26
CA VAL A 109 -0.27 12.58 3.16
C VAL A 109 -1.09 11.32 3.05
N SER A 110 -1.64 10.87 4.18
CA SER A 110 -2.68 9.85 4.19
C SER A 110 -4.01 10.45 3.74
N ILE A 111 -4.75 9.72 2.91
CA ILE A 111 -6.13 10.05 2.50
C ILE A 111 -7.18 9.05 2.97
N GLY A 112 -6.76 8.01 3.70
CA GLY A 112 -7.68 7.03 4.26
C GLY A 112 -6.97 5.80 4.81
N ALA A 113 -7.46 5.30 5.94
CA ALA A 113 -7.04 4.04 6.54
C ALA A 113 -7.97 2.90 6.06
N ILE A 114 -7.40 1.75 5.74
CA ILE A 114 -8.10 0.66 5.04
C ILE A 114 -8.20 -0.59 5.92
N HIS A 115 -7.06 -1.13 6.34
CA HIS A 115 -6.99 -2.38 7.08
C HIS A 115 -5.84 -2.38 8.09
N TYR A 116 -5.84 -3.33 9.01
CA TYR A 116 -4.77 -3.61 9.94
C TYR A 116 -4.21 -5.01 9.69
N GLU A 117 -2.91 -5.18 9.91
CA GLU A 117 -2.23 -6.46 9.86
C GLU A 117 -1.59 -6.75 11.22
N PRO A 118 -2.02 -7.80 11.93
CA PRO A 118 -1.38 -8.22 13.17
C PRO A 118 0.11 -8.49 12.97
N PHE A 119 0.95 -7.84 13.77
CA PHE A 119 2.39 -8.08 13.78
C PHE A 119 2.69 -9.35 14.57
N GLY A 120 3.58 -10.21 14.05
CA GLY A 120 3.78 -11.54 14.62
C GLY A 120 5.23 -11.88 14.93
N ILE A 121 5.44 -12.61 16.02
CA ILE A 121 6.70 -13.32 16.28
C ILE A 121 6.56 -14.72 15.66
N TYR A 122 7.44 -15.06 14.74
CA TYR A 122 7.45 -16.34 14.03
C TYR A 122 8.65 -17.20 14.43
N ALA A 123 8.44 -18.51 14.40
CA ALA A 123 9.45 -19.50 14.75
C ALA A 123 10.56 -19.56 13.68
N GLY A 124 11.80 -19.36 14.10
CA GLY A 124 12.98 -19.79 13.35
C GLY A 124 13.41 -21.17 13.82
N ARG A 125 14.61 -21.25 14.42
CA ARG A 125 15.12 -22.48 15.07
C ARG A 125 14.37 -22.83 16.36
N VAL A 126 13.72 -21.86 16.99
CA VAL A 126 12.98 -22.02 18.25
C VAL A 126 11.48 -21.90 17.98
N THR A 127 10.72 -22.91 18.42
CA THR A 127 9.26 -23.00 18.20
C THR A 127 8.42 -22.58 19.41
N LYS A 128 9.06 -22.11 20.49
CA LYS A 128 8.39 -21.63 21.71
C LYS A 128 9.19 -20.51 22.35
N LEU A 129 8.56 -19.37 22.65
CA LEU A 129 9.24 -18.22 23.27
C LEU A 129 9.92 -18.57 24.60
N SER A 130 9.29 -19.40 25.43
CA SER A 130 9.87 -19.88 26.69
C SER A 130 11.18 -20.67 26.54
N SER A 131 11.45 -21.19 25.33
CA SER A 131 12.62 -22.01 25.02
C SER A 131 13.76 -21.20 24.38
N LEU A 132 13.64 -19.88 24.28
CA LEU A 132 14.72 -19.04 23.76
C LEU A 132 16.01 -19.27 24.59
N PRO A 133 17.14 -19.61 23.94
CA PRO A 133 18.41 -19.74 24.63
C PRO A 133 18.92 -18.39 25.12
N ASP A 134 19.90 -18.42 26.02
CA ASP A 134 20.71 -17.23 26.30
C ASP A 134 21.55 -16.89 25.05
N GLY A 135 21.60 -15.60 24.68
CA GLY A 135 22.23 -15.17 23.44
C GLY A 135 21.42 -15.45 22.17
N ALA A 136 20.11 -15.71 22.30
CA ALA A 136 19.26 -15.99 21.14
C ALA A 136 19.31 -14.87 20.09
N LEU A 137 19.35 -15.25 18.82
CA LEU A 137 19.36 -14.34 17.68
C LEU A 137 17.92 -14.08 17.21
N VAL A 138 17.49 -12.83 17.30
CA VAL A 138 16.13 -12.38 16.96
C VAL A 138 16.22 -11.45 15.75
N ALA A 139 15.61 -11.83 14.63
CA ALA A 139 15.50 -10.94 13.49
C ALA A 139 14.35 -9.95 13.67
N VAL A 140 14.59 -8.68 13.35
CA VAL A 140 13.60 -7.60 13.41
C VAL A 140 13.71 -6.72 12.16
N PRO A 141 12.66 -5.98 11.78
CA PRO A 141 12.74 -4.98 10.72
C PRO A 141 13.81 -3.92 11.03
N ASN A 142 14.48 -3.40 10.00
CA ASN A 142 15.53 -2.38 10.12
C ASN A 142 15.06 -0.94 9.81
N ASN A 143 13.76 -0.72 9.72
CA ASN A 143 13.21 0.63 9.61
C ASN A 143 12.61 1.04 10.97
N VAL A 144 12.85 2.30 11.34
CA VAL A 144 12.65 2.83 12.71
C VAL A 144 11.31 2.42 13.33
N THR A 145 10.20 2.62 12.61
CA THR A 145 8.86 2.42 13.19
C THR A 145 8.49 0.95 13.34
N ASN A 146 8.95 0.08 12.43
CA ASN A 146 8.68 -1.36 12.54
C ASN A 146 9.67 -2.07 13.46
N GLU A 147 10.91 -1.56 13.58
CA GLU A 147 11.84 -1.99 14.63
C GLU A 147 11.25 -1.69 16.01
N ALA A 148 10.78 -0.44 16.22
CA ALA A 148 10.10 -0.05 17.46
C ALA A 148 8.89 -0.94 17.77
N ARG A 149 8.05 -1.21 16.76
CA ARG A 149 6.90 -2.13 16.86
C ARG A 149 7.33 -3.55 17.25
N ALA A 150 8.46 -4.03 16.71
CA ALA A 150 9.02 -5.33 17.07
C ALA A 150 9.49 -5.38 18.53
N LEU A 151 10.20 -4.34 18.98
CA LEU A 151 10.66 -4.24 20.36
C LEU A 151 9.48 -4.16 21.34
N LEU A 152 8.43 -3.41 21.01
CA LEU A 152 7.20 -3.35 21.81
C LEU A 152 6.54 -4.72 21.92
N LEU A 153 6.46 -5.49 20.83
CA LEU A 153 5.91 -6.85 20.86
C LEU A 153 6.79 -7.81 21.69
N LEU A 154 8.12 -7.69 21.61
CA LEU A 154 9.01 -8.48 22.46
C LEU A 154 8.87 -8.12 23.94
N ALA A 155 8.63 -6.84 24.25
CA ALA A 155 8.34 -6.38 25.61
C ALA A 155 6.98 -6.87 26.12
N GLN A 156 5.95 -6.89 25.26
CA GLN A 156 4.64 -7.47 25.55
C GLN A 156 4.77 -8.93 26.02
N GLU A 157 5.63 -9.71 25.36
CA GLU A 157 5.88 -11.11 25.69
C GLU A 157 6.88 -11.31 26.85
N GLY A 158 7.35 -10.22 27.47
CA GLY A 158 8.29 -10.25 28.60
C GLY A 158 9.69 -10.78 28.24
N ILE A 159 10.07 -10.72 26.96
CA ILE A 159 11.39 -11.15 26.49
C ILE A 159 12.45 -10.10 26.81
N ILE A 160 12.07 -8.82 26.71
CA ILE A 160 12.85 -7.64 27.07
C ILE A 160 11.98 -6.67 27.86
N THR A 161 12.58 -5.65 28.48
CA THR A 161 11.86 -4.48 29.01
C THR A 161 12.37 -3.23 28.30
N LEU A 162 11.47 -2.31 27.96
CA LEU A 162 11.80 -1.02 27.36
C LEU A 162 11.62 0.11 28.38
N ASN A 163 12.25 1.26 28.10
CA ASN A 163 11.90 2.51 28.77
C ASN A 163 10.43 2.87 28.48
N ASP A 164 9.68 3.26 29.51
CA ASP A 164 8.25 3.61 29.40
C ASP A 164 7.99 4.74 28.37
N ASP A 165 8.97 5.62 28.16
CA ASP A 165 8.86 6.79 27.28
C ASP A 165 9.24 6.50 25.80
N ALA A 166 9.71 5.30 25.47
CA ALA A 166 10.26 4.99 24.14
C ALA A 166 9.21 5.01 23.01
N GLY A 167 8.01 4.50 23.31
CA GLY A 167 6.84 4.56 22.42
C GLY A 167 7.10 4.04 21.00
N VAL A 168 6.48 4.67 20.00
CA VAL A 168 6.50 4.23 18.58
C VAL A 168 7.83 4.45 17.86
N ASN A 169 8.84 5.00 18.54
CA ASN A 169 10.19 5.23 18.00
C ASN A 169 11.26 4.52 18.85
N ALA A 170 10.88 3.53 19.66
CA ALA A 170 11.80 2.74 20.47
C ALA A 170 12.92 2.12 19.63
N THR A 171 14.13 2.14 20.17
CA THR A 171 15.32 1.52 19.57
C THR A 171 15.92 0.49 20.53
N VAL A 172 16.89 -0.29 20.07
CA VAL A 172 17.66 -1.20 20.95
C VAL A 172 18.33 -0.48 22.13
N GLU A 173 18.60 0.83 22.02
CA GLU A 173 19.17 1.64 23.11
C GLU A 173 18.16 1.91 24.23
N ASP A 174 16.86 1.75 23.96
CA ASP A 174 15.78 1.95 24.93
C ASP A 174 15.50 0.70 25.78
N ILE A 175 16.24 -0.39 25.58
CA ILE A 175 16.09 -1.64 26.34
C ILE A 175 16.70 -1.47 27.73
N THR A 176 15.86 -1.60 28.77
CA THR A 176 16.24 -1.48 30.18
C THR A 176 16.56 -2.81 30.84
N ASP A 177 15.98 -3.90 30.35
CA ASP A 177 16.28 -5.26 30.79
C ASP A 177 16.28 -6.24 29.60
N ASN A 178 17.30 -7.09 29.56
CA ASN A 178 17.50 -8.12 28.53
C ASN A 178 18.06 -9.39 29.19
N PRO A 179 17.23 -10.13 29.96
CA PRO A 179 17.71 -11.21 30.83
C PRO A 179 18.25 -12.43 30.07
N LYS A 180 17.93 -12.54 28.77
CA LYS A 180 18.37 -13.61 27.86
C LYS A 180 19.52 -13.19 26.96
N ASN A 181 20.09 -12.00 27.15
CA ASN A 181 21.15 -11.44 26.30
C ASN A 181 20.82 -11.52 24.79
N ILE A 182 19.55 -11.26 24.45
CA ILE A 182 19.04 -11.32 23.08
C ILE A 182 19.93 -10.49 22.15
N GLN A 183 20.28 -11.08 21.02
CA GLN A 183 21.03 -10.45 19.93
C GLN A 183 20.04 -10.08 18.83
N PHE A 184 20.02 -8.81 18.41
CA PHE A 184 19.15 -8.35 17.35
C PHE A 184 19.85 -8.42 15.98
N LYS A 185 19.15 -8.95 14.99
CA LYS A 185 19.55 -8.93 13.58
C LYS A 185 18.54 -8.09 12.80
N GLU A 186 18.86 -6.83 12.61
CA GLU A 186 18.06 -5.90 11.81
C GLU A 186 18.16 -6.26 10.32
N LEU A 187 17.01 -6.47 9.68
CA LEU A 187 16.91 -6.82 8.26
C LEU A 187 15.82 -6.00 7.57
N ALA A 188 15.96 -5.85 6.25
CA ALA A 188 14.86 -5.31 5.45
C ALA A 188 13.62 -6.21 5.64
N PRO A 189 12.41 -5.64 5.83
CA PRO A 189 11.20 -6.40 6.11
C PRO A 189 10.96 -7.59 5.17
N GLU A 190 11.17 -7.40 3.87
CA GLU A 190 11.01 -8.40 2.81
C GLU A 190 11.97 -9.60 2.94
N GLN A 191 13.03 -9.48 3.74
CA GLN A 191 14.02 -10.54 3.95
C GLN A 191 13.71 -11.42 5.17
N LEU A 192 12.82 -11.00 6.06
CA LEU A 192 12.64 -11.62 7.38
C LEU A 192 12.18 -13.08 7.31
N VAL A 193 11.25 -13.41 6.40
CA VAL A 193 10.79 -14.80 6.24
C VAL A 193 11.93 -15.69 5.76
N SER A 194 12.71 -15.23 4.77
CA SER A 194 13.85 -15.99 4.25
C SER A 194 14.96 -16.20 5.28
N ALA A 195 15.03 -15.33 6.30
CA ALA A 195 16.01 -15.40 7.37
C ALA A 195 15.64 -16.40 8.49
N LEU A 196 14.40 -16.91 8.53
CA LEU A 196 13.93 -17.82 9.59
C LEU A 196 14.85 -19.03 9.86
N PRO A 197 15.46 -19.70 8.86
CA PRO A 197 16.39 -20.81 9.12
C PRO A 197 17.68 -20.39 9.88
N ASP A 198 18.03 -19.10 9.81
CA ASP A 198 19.28 -18.56 10.32
C ASP A 198 19.18 -17.91 11.70
N VAL A 199 17.96 -17.75 12.23
CA VAL A 199 17.67 -17.06 13.50
C VAL A 199 16.86 -17.96 14.43
N ASP A 200 16.77 -17.60 15.71
CA ASP A 200 15.97 -18.36 16.68
C ASP A 200 14.48 -18.04 16.53
N ILE A 201 14.15 -16.75 16.37
CA ILE A 201 12.82 -16.24 16.02
C ILE A 201 12.98 -14.99 15.14
N ALA A 202 11.91 -14.59 14.44
CA ALA A 202 11.85 -13.32 13.74
C ALA A 202 10.52 -12.62 14.03
N VAL A 203 10.52 -11.28 14.08
CA VAL A 203 9.30 -10.48 14.18
C VAL A 203 8.98 -9.94 12.79
N ILE A 204 7.83 -10.29 12.22
CA ILE A 204 7.53 -10.15 10.78
C ILE A 204 6.22 -9.40 10.56
N ASN A 205 6.21 -8.50 9.56
CA ASN A 205 5.00 -7.82 9.07
C ASN A 205 4.01 -8.83 8.46
N GLY A 206 2.71 -8.54 8.60
CA GLY A 206 1.65 -9.43 8.09
C GLY A 206 1.77 -9.66 6.59
N ASN A 207 1.92 -8.61 5.80
CA ASN A 207 2.09 -8.66 4.34
C ASN A 207 3.22 -9.62 3.93
N TYR A 208 4.41 -9.50 4.55
CA TYR A 208 5.56 -10.36 4.23
C TYR A 208 5.42 -11.77 4.78
N ALA A 209 4.76 -11.94 5.92
CA ALA A 209 4.42 -13.26 6.44
C ALA A 209 3.48 -14.01 5.46
N ILE A 210 2.41 -13.35 5.00
CA ILE A 210 1.46 -13.91 4.02
C ILE A 210 2.17 -14.22 2.70
N GLU A 211 2.97 -13.29 2.18
CA GLU A 211 3.75 -13.48 0.95
C GLU A 211 4.71 -14.68 1.05
N GLY A 212 5.34 -14.83 2.22
CA GLY A 212 6.21 -15.93 2.57
C GLY A 212 5.50 -17.26 2.86
N GLY A 213 4.17 -17.30 2.78
CA GLY A 213 3.35 -18.48 3.01
C GLY A 213 3.12 -18.83 4.49
N LEU A 214 3.45 -17.92 5.42
CA LEU A 214 3.18 -18.07 6.84
C LEU A 214 1.74 -17.63 7.15
N LYS A 215 1.12 -18.32 8.10
CA LYS A 215 -0.21 -17.94 8.62
C LYS A 215 -0.08 -17.21 9.94
N VAL A 216 -0.97 -16.26 10.21
CA VAL A 216 -1.03 -15.60 11.53
C VAL A 216 -1.21 -16.60 12.68
N SER A 217 -1.91 -17.72 12.43
CA SER A 217 -2.11 -18.81 13.39
C SER A 217 -0.84 -19.63 13.69
N GLU A 218 0.22 -19.47 12.90
CA GLU A 218 1.54 -20.08 13.14
C GLU A 218 2.47 -19.17 13.95
N ALA A 219 2.07 -17.91 14.19
CA ALA A 219 2.84 -17.00 15.03
C ALA A 219 2.90 -17.51 16.47
N LEU A 220 4.09 -17.43 17.08
CA LEU A 220 4.36 -17.74 18.48
C LEU A 220 3.69 -16.74 19.42
N ALA A 221 3.58 -15.50 18.98
CA ALA A 221 2.83 -14.43 19.59
C ALA A 221 2.43 -13.42 18.53
N VAL A 222 1.35 -12.67 18.78
CA VAL A 222 0.89 -11.57 17.95
C VAL A 222 0.71 -10.33 18.80
N GLU A 223 0.87 -9.17 18.19
CA GLU A 223 0.56 -7.89 18.82
C GLU A 223 -0.88 -7.89 19.35
N ALA A 224 -1.04 -7.42 20.59
CA ALA A 224 -2.34 -7.38 21.23
C ALA A 224 -3.32 -6.53 20.41
N ASN A 225 -4.48 -7.10 20.13
CA ASN A 225 -5.57 -6.37 19.47
C ASN A 225 -6.40 -5.59 20.50
N ASP A 226 -5.76 -4.65 21.19
CA ASP A 226 -6.41 -3.74 22.15
C ASP A 226 -7.09 -2.54 21.47
N GLY A 227 -7.05 -2.50 20.13
CA GLY A 227 -7.56 -1.43 19.29
C GLY A 227 -6.63 -0.23 19.16
N LEU A 228 -5.62 -0.06 20.03
CA LEU A 228 -4.63 1.00 19.89
C LEU A 228 -3.61 0.63 18.82
N ALA A 229 -3.10 -0.61 18.84
CA ALA A 229 -2.24 -1.14 17.77
C ALA A 229 -2.92 -1.07 16.40
N ALA A 230 -4.18 -1.52 16.33
CA ALA A 230 -4.97 -1.52 15.10
C ALA A 230 -5.17 -0.09 14.54
N LYS A 231 -5.38 0.91 15.39
CA LYS A 231 -5.49 2.31 14.97
C LYS A 231 -4.15 2.93 14.59
N THR A 232 -3.09 2.58 15.31
CA THR A 232 -1.74 3.15 15.10
C THR A 232 -1.11 2.62 13.82
N TYR A 233 -1.25 1.31 13.59
CA TYR A 233 -0.61 0.59 12.49
C TYR A 233 -1.61 0.18 11.39
N ALA A 234 -2.75 0.86 11.32
CA ALA A 234 -3.64 0.78 10.18
C ALA A 234 -2.90 1.17 8.90
N ASN A 235 -2.95 0.29 7.90
CA ASN A 235 -2.48 0.54 6.55
C ASN A 235 -3.33 1.60 5.87
N ILE A 236 -2.68 2.50 5.16
CA ILE A 236 -3.29 3.70 4.56
C ILE A 236 -3.08 3.76 3.05
N ILE A 237 -3.95 4.52 2.39
CA ILE A 237 -3.64 5.12 1.10
C ILE A 237 -2.89 6.43 1.33
N ALA A 238 -1.71 6.56 0.75
CA ALA A 238 -0.92 7.78 0.80
C ALA A 238 -0.73 8.38 -0.60
N THR A 239 -0.72 9.72 -0.68
CA THR A 239 -0.55 10.48 -1.93
C THR A 239 0.21 11.79 -1.66
N SER A 240 0.51 12.55 -2.71
CA SER A 240 1.11 13.89 -2.60
C SER A 240 0.06 14.93 -2.15
N PRO A 241 0.45 16.02 -1.47
CA PRO A 241 -0.51 17.02 -0.96
C PRO A 241 -1.42 17.67 -1.99
N ASP A 242 -0.95 17.83 -3.23
CA ASP A 242 -1.72 18.39 -4.35
C ASP A 242 -2.83 17.45 -4.83
N LYS A 243 -2.70 16.14 -4.58
CA LYS A 243 -3.68 15.10 -4.91
C LYS A 243 -4.56 14.66 -3.75
N LYS A 244 -4.35 15.22 -2.54
CA LYS A 244 -5.14 14.87 -1.34
C LYS A 244 -6.66 15.01 -1.54
N ASP A 245 -7.06 15.94 -2.41
CA ASP A 245 -8.45 16.27 -2.69
C ASP A 245 -8.94 15.71 -4.03
N ASP A 246 -8.14 14.90 -4.72
CA ASP A 246 -8.50 14.26 -5.99
C ASP A 246 -9.71 13.33 -5.81
N GLU A 247 -10.74 13.55 -6.65
CA GLU A 247 -12.01 12.84 -6.53
C GLU A 247 -11.91 11.36 -6.88
N ALA A 248 -11.00 10.96 -7.78
CA ALA A 248 -10.78 9.56 -8.11
C ALA A 248 -10.05 8.82 -6.97
N LEU A 249 -9.09 9.48 -6.31
CA LEU A 249 -8.43 8.92 -5.12
C LEU A 249 -9.36 8.85 -3.90
N LYS A 250 -10.24 9.84 -3.70
CA LYS A 250 -11.30 9.74 -2.68
C LYS A 250 -12.24 8.57 -2.96
N THR A 251 -12.65 8.41 -4.22
CA THR A 251 -13.48 7.28 -4.64
C THR A 251 -12.78 5.94 -4.42
N LEU A 252 -11.46 5.86 -4.64
CA LEU A 252 -10.66 4.68 -4.30
C LEU A 252 -10.78 4.33 -2.82
N VAL A 253 -10.56 5.30 -1.92
CA VAL A 253 -10.67 5.10 -0.47
C VAL A 253 -12.07 4.63 -0.09
N GLU A 254 -13.14 5.26 -0.62
CA GLU A 254 -14.52 4.85 -0.36
C GLU A 254 -14.80 3.40 -0.80
N VAL A 255 -14.28 2.98 -1.95
CA VAL A 255 -14.43 1.61 -2.44
C VAL A 255 -13.69 0.64 -1.54
N LEU A 256 -12.45 0.96 -1.14
CA LEU A 256 -11.65 0.12 -0.25
C LEU A 256 -12.25 0.00 1.16
N GLN A 257 -13.03 0.99 1.60
CA GLN A 257 -13.77 0.98 2.86
C GLN A 257 -15.20 0.41 2.73
N SER A 258 -15.61 -0.03 1.53
CA SER A 258 -16.95 -0.56 1.30
C SER A 258 -17.15 -1.92 1.96
N SER A 259 -18.41 -2.27 2.27
CA SER A 259 -18.74 -3.58 2.84
C SER A 259 -18.30 -4.75 1.97
N GLU A 260 -18.29 -4.58 0.64
CA GLU A 260 -17.85 -5.60 -0.31
C GLU A 260 -16.36 -5.93 -0.12
N ILE A 261 -15.51 -4.89 -0.02
CA ILE A 261 -14.07 -5.08 0.23
C ILE A 261 -13.81 -5.57 1.66
N LYS A 262 -14.53 -5.06 2.66
CA LYS A 262 -14.40 -5.56 4.04
C LYS A 262 -14.70 -7.07 4.12
N SER A 263 -15.78 -7.53 3.49
CA SER A 263 -16.13 -8.96 3.45
C SER A 263 -15.09 -9.78 2.68
N PHE A 264 -14.56 -9.27 1.56
CA PHE A 264 -13.46 -9.94 0.85
C PHE A 264 -12.25 -10.15 1.77
N ILE A 265 -11.85 -9.12 2.53
CA ILE A 265 -10.73 -9.21 3.47
C ILE A 265 -10.99 -10.28 4.54
N GLU A 266 -12.16 -10.24 5.17
CA GLU A 266 -12.55 -11.18 6.23
C GLU A 266 -12.56 -12.64 5.75
N GLU A 267 -13.08 -12.89 4.55
CA GLU A 267 -13.21 -14.24 3.99
C GLU A 267 -11.87 -14.79 3.47
N THR A 268 -10.97 -13.92 3.03
CA THR A 268 -9.73 -14.33 2.33
C THR A 268 -8.58 -14.57 3.29
N TYR A 269 -8.42 -13.75 4.33
CA TYR A 269 -7.16 -13.70 5.09
C TYR A 269 -7.22 -14.33 6.49
N ASP A 270 -8.35 -14.92 6.89
CA ASP A 270 -8.49 -15.71 8.14
C ASP A 270 -7.88 -14.99 9.38
N GLY A 271 -8.13 -13.68 9.48
CA GLY A 271 -7.64 -12.82 10.57
C GLY A 271 -6.21 -12.30 10.43
N ALA A 272 -5.45 -12.69 9.40
CA ALA A 272 -4.13 -12.11 9.09
C ALA A 272 -4.22 -10.68 8.55
N VAL A 273 -5.40 -10.29 8.06
CA VAL A 273 -5.75 -8.95 7.60
C VAL A 273 -7.12 -8.62 8.16
N VAL A 274 -7.25 -7.47 8.81
CA VAL A 274 -8.47 -7.06 9.52
C VAL A 274 -8.96 -5.73 8.92
N PRO A 275 -10.17 -5.65 8.35
CA PRO A 275 -10.69 -4.38 7.87
C PRO A 275 -10.92 -3.41 9.03
N LEU A 276 -10.81 -2.11 8.76
CA LEU A 276 -11.17 -1.08 9.75
C LEU A 276 -12.66 -0.76 9.67
N ASP A 277 -13.26 -0.39 10.79
CA ASP A 277 -14.66 0.05 10.88
C ASP A 277 -14.87 1.51 10.44
#